data_AF-A0A199UNC0-F1
#
_entry.id   AF-A0A199UNC0-F1
#
_cell.length_a   1.000
_cell.length_b   1.000
_cell.length_c   1.000
_cell.angle_alpha   90.00
_cell.angle_beta   90.00
_cell.angle_gamma   90.00
#
_symmetry.space_group_name_H-M   'P 1'
#
loop_
_entity.id
_entity.type
_entity.pdbx_description
1 polymer ?
#
loop_
_entity_poly.entity_id
_entity_poly.type
_entity_poly.pdbx_seq_one_letter_code
_entity_poly.pdbx_strand_id
1 'polypeptide(L)'
;MVRACRVVLQQAGSSISKALSDFLVCPLSKKPLRYCEDSQSLISDAIGVSFPIVDGIPCLAPKDGRLFAGQGCMKSEDGDDLAIAKSERGDPHR
;
A
#
# COMPACT_ATOMS: atom_id res chain seq x y z
N MET A 1 -8.64 -7.12 -41.20
CA MET A 1 -9.48 -7.11 -39.99
C MET A 1 -8.83 -8.00 -38.94
N VAL A 2 -7.95 -7.45 -38.11
CA VAL A 2 -7.41 -8.18 -36.94
C VAL A 2 -8.59 -8.38 -35.99
N ARG A 3 -9.15 -9.59 -35.98
CA ARG A 3 -10.05 -10.03 -34.91
C ARG A 3 -9.21 -10.01 -33.64
N ALA A 4 -9.27 -8.89 -32.93
CA ALA A 4 -8.61 -8.70 -31.66
C ALA A 4 -8.94 -9.91 -30.78
N CYS A 5 -7.92 -10.70 -30.48
CA CYS A 5 -7.93 -11.77 -29.49
C CYS A 5 -8.13 -11.18 -28.09
N ARG A 6 -9.28 -10.54 -27.86
CA ARG A 6 -9.66 -9.98 -26.57
C ARG A 6 -9.70 -11.07 -25.49
N VAL A 7 -10.01 -12.30 -25.90
CA VAL A 7 -10.07 -13.49 -25.04
C VAL A 7 -8.67 -13.98 -24.62
N VAL A 8 -7.63 -13.82 -25.45
CA VAL A 8 -6.27 -14.34 -25.13
C VAL A 8 -5.54 -13.44 -24.13
N LEU A 9 -5.84 -12.13 -24.10
CA LEU A 9 -5.20 -11.19 -23.17
C LEU A 9 -5.80 -11.21 -21.75
N GLN A 10 -7.00 -11.77 -21.56
CA GLN A 10 -7.71 -11.73 -20.27
C GLN A 10 -7.24 -12.78 -19.25
N GLN A 11 -6.53 -13.83 -19.69
CA GLN A 11 -6.05 -14.88 -18.78
C GLN A 11 -4.88 -14.45 -17.88
N ALA A 12 -4.24 -13.31 -18.15
CA ALA A 12 -3.14 -12.80 -17.31
C ALA A 12 -3.59 -11.89 -16.15
N GLY A 13 -4.84 -11.40 -16.13
CA GLY A 13 -5.33 -10.45 -15.10
C GLY A 13 -6.37 -11.02 -14.14
N SER A 14 -6.82 -12.27 -14.31
CA SER A 14 -8.07 -12.74 -13.71
C SER A 14 -7.98 -13.14 -12.22
N SER A 15 -6.78 -13.28 -11.65
CA SER A 15 -6.64 -13.65 -10.24
C SER A 15 -5.33 -13.14 -9.66
N ILE A 16 -5.37 -12.04 -8.91
CA ILE A 16 -4.27 -11.69 -8.00
C ILE A 16 -4.20 -12.80 -6.96
N SER A 17 -3.15 -13.62 -7.01
CA SER A 17 -2.94 -14.65 -6.01
C SER A 17 -2.48 -14.01 -4.70
N LYS A 18 -2.82 -14.64 -3.57
CA LYS A 18 -2.43 -14.18 -2.23
C LYS A 18 -0.92 -13.93 -2.09
N ALA A 19 -0.10 -14.69 -2.81
CA ALA A 19 1.34 -14.51 -2.85
C ALA A 19 1.79 -13.24 -3.61
N LEU A 20 1.02 -12.77 -4.60
CA LEU A 20 1.33 -11.55 -5.35
C LEU A 20 0.96 -10.28 -4.57
N SER A 21 -0.06 -10.33 -3.72
CA SER A 21 -0.43 -9.17 -2.90
C SER A 21 0.67 -8.74 -1.94
N ASP A 22 1.50 -9.67 -1.47
CA ASP A 22 2.65 -9.38 -0.59
C ASP A 22 3.74 -8.54 -1.28
N PHE A 23 3.82 -8.58 -2.61
CA PHE A 23 4.72 -7.73 -3.40
C PHE A 23 4.09 -6.39 -3.81
N LEU A 24 2.76 -6.27 -3.73
CA LEU A 24 2.05 -5.05 -4.07
C LEU A 24 2.02 -4.11 -2.86
N VAL A 25 2.56 -2.91 -3.06
CA VAL A 25 2.66 -1.90 -2.00
C VAL A 25 1.64 -0.79 -2.14
N CYS A 26 1.21 -0.24 -1.01
CA CYS A 26 0.35 0.94 -0.97
C CYS A 26 1.09 2.17 -1.56
N PRO A 27 0.46 2.97 -2.44
CA PRO A 27 1.08 4.18 -2.99
C PRO A 27 1.42 5.23 -1.92
N LEU A 28 0.67 5.25 -0.81
CA LEU A 28 0.79 6.22 0.27
C LEU A 28 1.72 5.73 1.39
N SER A 29 1.43 4.56 1.97
CA SER A 29 2.15 4.06 3.15
C SER A 29 3.37 3.19 2.82
N LYS A 30 3.55 2.80 1.54
CA LYS A 30 4.58 1.87 1.07
C LYS A 30 4.60 0.50 1.76
N LYS A 31 3.55 0.15 2.50
CA LYS A 31 3.36 -1.15 3.14
C LYS A 31 2.70 -2.14 2.18
N PRO A 32 2.93 -3.46 2.34
CA PRO A 32 2.26 -4.49 1.53
C PRO A 32 0.74 -4.42 1.69
N LEU A 33 0.02 -4.83 0.65
CA LEU A 33 -1.44 -4.86 0.61
C LEU A 33 -1.96 -6.28 0.78
N ARG A 34 -3.12 -6.43 1.40
CA ARG A 34 -3.80 -7.71 1.58
C ARG A 34 -4.92 -7.87 0.57
N TYR A 35 -4.90 -8.95 -0.20
CA TYR A 35 -6.00 -9.26 -1.11
C TYR A 35 -7.21 -9.82 -0.36
N CYS A 36 -8.40 -9.30 -0.68
CA CYS A 36 -9.69 -9.79 -0.20
C CYS A 36 -10.50 -10.31 -1.38
N GLU A 37 -10.77 -11.62 -1.36
CA GLU A 37 -11.53 -12.32 -2.41
C GLU A 37 -13.01 -11.92 -2.40
N ASP A 38 -13.58 -11.67 -1.21
CA ASP A 38 -15.00 -11.32 -1.04
C ASP A 38 -15.37 -10.03 -1.77
N SER A 39 -14.48 -9.03 -1.75
CA SER A 39 -14.71 -7.71 -2.34
C SER A 39 -13.83 -7.41 -3.55
N GLN A 40 -13.07 -8.40 -4.04
CA GLN A 40 -12.06 -8.24 -5.10
C GLN A 40 -11.25 -6.94 -4.96
N SER A 41 -10.74 -6.68 -3.75
CA SER A 41 -10.06 -5.43 -3.42
C SER A 41 -8.77 -5.68 -2.66
N LEU A 42 -7.82 -4.75 -2.77
CA LEU A 42 -6.58 -4.74 -2.01
C LEU A 42 -6.73 -3.82 -0.80
N ILE A 43 -6.63 -4.38 0.40
CA ILE A 43 -6.80 -3.68 1.66
C ILE A 43 -5.43 -3.26 2.19
N SER A 44 -5.30 -2.00 2.60
CA SER A 44 -4.16 -1.51 3.36
C SER A 44 -4.56 -1.39 4.83
N ASP A 45 -4.10 -2.34 5.65
CA ASP A 45 -4.35 -2.33 7.10
C ASP A 45 -3.62 -1.16 7.80
N ALA A 46 -2.64 -0.53 7.14
CA ALA A 46 -1.86 0.58 7.68
C ALA A 46 -2.64 1.91 7.79
N ILE A 47 -3.52 2.16 6.82
CA ILE A 47 -4.27 3.42 6.70
C ILE A 47 -5.79 3.17 6.62
N GLY A 48 -6.22 1.91 6.64
CA GLY A 48 -7.63 1.54 6.59
C GLY A 48 -8.31 1.90 5.26
N VAL A 49 -7.61 1.71 4.13
CA VAL A 49 -8.19 1.95 2.80
C VAL A 49 -8.21 0.69 1.97
N SER A 50 -9.20 0.56 1.09
CA SER A 50 -9.32 -0.47 0.08
C SER A 50 -9.14 0.12 -1.32
N PHE A 51 -8.38 -0.57 -2.17
CA PHE A 51 -8.23 -0.28 -3.58
C PHE A 51 -8.99 -1.32 -4.41
N PRO A 52 -9.89 -0.90 -5.31
CA PRO A 52 -10.66 -1.83 -6.13
C PRO A 52 -9.80 -2.46 -7.22
N ILE A 53 -10.19 -3.65 -7.66
CA ILE A 53 -9.65 -4.28 -8.86
C ILE A 53 -10.71 -4.20 -9.96
N VAL A 54 -10.37 -3.55 -11.08
CA VAL A 54 -11.28 -3.33 -12.22
C VAL A 54 -10.70 -4.06 -13.42
N ASP A 55 -11.48 -4.94 -14.05
CA ASP A 55 -11.04 -5.78 -15.19
C ASP A 55 -9.79 -6.62 -14.90
N GLY A 56 -9.59 -7.02 -13.64
CA GLY A 56 -8.39 -7.76 -13.21
C GLY A 56 -7.15 -6.88 -12.99
N ILE A 57 -7.29 -5.56 -13.11
CA ILE A 57 -6.21 -4.58 -12.93
C ILE A 57 -6.40 -3.87 -11.58
N PRO A 58 -5.44 -3.97 -10.64
CA PRO A 58 -5.54 -3.23 -9.37
C PRO A 58 -5.36 -1.72 -9.58
N CYS A 59 -6.35 -0.94 -9.16
CA CYS A 59 -6.33 0.52 -9.26
C CYS A 59 -5.65 1.14 -8.03
N LEU A 60 -4.33 1.19 -8.03
CA LEU A 60 -3.51 1.76 -6.94
C LEU A 60 -3.30 3.28 -7.06
N ALA A 61 -4.30 4.02 -7.58
CA ALA A 61 -4.23 5.47 -7.58
C ALA A 61 -4.72 6.02 -6.23
N PRO A 62 -4.07 7.05 -5.65
CA PRO A 62 -4.50 7.66 -4.40
C PRO A 62 -5.98 8.11 -4.39
N LYS A 63 -6.50 8.53 -5.55
CA LYS A 63 -7.90 8.96 -5.74
C LYS A 63 -8.93 7.83 -5.71
N ASP A 64 -8.52 6.60 -6.01
CA ASP A 64 -9.40 5.43 -6.11
C ASP A 64 -9.50 4.68 -4.77
N GLY A 65 -8.65 5.05 -3.80
CA GLY A 65 -8.70 4.53 -2.43
C GLY A 65 -10.01 4.88 -1.75
N ARG A 66 -10.69 3.86 -1.24
CA ARG A 66 -11.95 3.99 -0.47
C ARG A 66 -11.67 3.67 1.00
N LEU A 67 -12.33 4.36 1.93
CA LEU A 67 -12.24 4.01 3.34
C LEU A 67 -12.81 2.61 3.55
N PHE A 68 -12.01 1.72 4.11
CA PHE A 68 -12.41 0.38 4.49
C PHE A 68 -12.61 0.37 6.00
N ALA A 69 -13.83 0.10 6.46
CA ALA A 69 -14.23 0.17 7.87
C ALA A 69 -13.66 -0.98 8.74
N GLY A 70 -12.42 -1.39 8.48
CA GLY A 70 -11.64 -2.26 9.34
C GLY A 70 -10.66 -1.42 10.15
N GLN A 71 -11.16 -0.83 11.24
CA GLN A 71 -10.38 -0.27 12.36
C GLN A 71 -9.20 0.64 11.93
N GLY A 72 -9.49 1.87 11.54
CA GLY A 72 -8.48 2.93 11.55
C GLY A 72 -8.36 3.52 12.94
N CYS A 73 -7.22 3.35 13.62
CA CYS A 73 -6.75 4.35 14.57
C CYS A 73 -5.24 4.19 14.88
N MET A 74 -4.48 5.26 14.59
CA MET A 74 -3.09 5.55 14.97
C MET A 74 -2.02 4.82 14.14
N LYS A 75 -1.17 5.52 13.38
CA LYS A 75 -0.11 6.34 13.97
C LYS A 75 0.32 7.47 13.02
N SER A 76 0.07 8.70 13.46
CA SER A 76 0.97 9.83 13.22
C SER A 76 2.32 9.49 13.87
N GLU A 77 3.36 9.35 13.06
CA GLU A 77 4.75 9.56 13.47
C GLU A 77 5.42 10.36 12.35
N ASP A 78 4.97 11.61 12.21
CA ASP A 78 5.90 12.69 11.92
C ASP A 78 6.97 12.63 13.02
N GLY A 79 8.11 12.01 12.69
CA GLY A 79 9.28 11.97 13.55
C GLY A 79 10.10 13.23 13.34
N ASP A 80 9.52 14.40 13.63
CA ASP A 80 10.31 15.56 14.01
C ASP A 80 10.67 15.44 15.49
N ASP A 81 11.87 14.95 15.78
CA ASP A 81 12.54 15.37 17.01
C ASP A 81 14.00 15.71 16.68
N LEU A 82 14.13 16.97 16.28
CA LEU A 82 15.37 17.72 16.28
C LEU A 82 15.82 17.88 17.75
N ALA A 83 16.36 16.81 18.34
CA ALA A 83 17.01 16.89 19.63
C ALA A 83 18.34 17.63 19.48
N ILE A 84 18.23 18.95 19.65
CA ILE A 84 19.30 19.86 20.04
C ILE A 84 19.90 19.32 21.34
N ALA A 85 21.13 18.83 21.28
CA ALA A 85 22.01 18.76 22.44
C ALA A 85 23.37 19.35 22.06
N LYS A 86 23.41 20.68 21.97
CA LYS A 86 24.64 21.41 22.32
C LYS A 86 24.79 21.30 23.84
N SER A 87 25.83 20.63 24.32
CA SER A 87 26.64 21.16 25.41
C SER A 87 27.93 20.34 25.52
N GLU A 88 29.01 21.06 25.27
CA GLU A 88 30.39 20.75 25.56
C GLU A 88 30.56 20.13 26.96
N ARG A 89 31.37 19.06 27.07
CA ARG A 89 32.20 18.73 28.24
C ARG A 89 33.15 17.57 27.92
N GLY A 90 34.44 17.82 28.00
CA GLY A 90 35.46 16.78 27.98
C GLY A 90 36.85 17.28 27.55
N ASP A 91 37.43 18.18 28.34
CA ASP A 91 38.86 18.55 28.28
C ASP A 91 39.71 17.32 28.70
N PRO A 92 40.64 16.81 27.87
CA PRO A 92 41.47 15.68 28.23
C PRO A 92 42.83 16.16 28.73
N HIS A 93 42.93 16.56 30.00
CA HIS A 93 44.22 16.66 30.68
C HIS A 93 44.12 16.28 32.17
N ARG A 94 44.51 15.04 32.47
CA ARG A 94 45.33 14.73 33.65
C ARG A 94 46.18 13.48 33.41
#